data_AF-A0A5C7PZM9-F1
#
_entry.id   AF-A0A5C7PZM9-F1
#
_cell.length_a   1.000
_cell.length_b   1.000
_cell.length_c   1.000
_cell.angle_alpha   90.00
_cell.angle_beta   90.00
_cell.angle_gamma   90.00
#
_symmetry.space_group_name_H-M   'P 1'
#
loop_
_entity.id
_entity.type
_entity.pdbx_description
1 polymer ?
#
loop_
_entity_poly.entity_id
_entity_poly.type
_entity_poly.pdbx_seq_one_letter_code
_entity_poly.pdbx_strand_id
1 'polypeptide(L)'
;SVLTNIPVRADVAMTGEITLRGQVLPIGGLKEKLLAAHRGGIRTVIIPQENERDLKEIPDNIKDELVIKPVKWIDDVLAIALQYLPEPLTDAEYAETAAAEEASVGKKKIERVSTH
;
A
#
# COMPACT_ATOMS: atom_id res chain seq x y z
N SER A 1 9.53 0.30 1.92
CA SER A 1 8.77 -0.91 1.54
C SER A 1 9.69 -2.10 1.70
N VAL A 2 9.22 -3.19 2.30
CA VAL A 2 10.10 -4.31 2.70
C VAL A 2 10.52 -5.16 1.50
N LEU A 3 9.60 -5.44 0.57
CA LEU A 3 9.88 -6.35 -0.55
C LEU A 3 10.67 -5.68 -1.67
N THR A 4 10.32 -4.43 -2.00
CA THR A 4 10.91 -3.70 -3.13
C THR A 4 12.05 -2.76 -2.71
N ASN A 5 12.31 -2.60 -1.41
CA ASN A 5 13.22 -1.59 -0.86
C ASN A 5 12.92 -0.14 -1.28
N ILE A 6 11.74 0.12 -1.84
CA ILE A 6 11.32 1.47 -2.23
C ILE A 6 10.84 2.24 -1.00
N PRO A 7 11.37 3.44 -0.70
CA PRO A 7 10.90 4.24 0.42
C PRO A 7 9.43 4.64 0.29
N VAL A 8 8.71 4.60 1.41
CA VAL A 8 7.36 5.15 1.52
C VAL A 8 7.49 6.64 1.87
N ARG A 9 6.63 7.48 1.28
CA ARG A 9 6.59 8.91 1.55
C ARG A 9 6.13 9.18 2.97
N ALA A 10 6.93 9.95 3.71
CA ALA A 10 6.66 10.28 5.11
C ALA A 10 5.51 11.28 5.30
N ASP A 11 5.12 12.00 4.24
CA ASP A 11 4.08 13.04 4.28
C ASP A 11 2.69 12.54 3.83
N VAL A 12 2.53 11.22 3.74
CA VAL A 12 1.30 10.54 3.28
C VAL A 12 0.76 9.65 4.41
N ALA A 13 -0.52 9.84 4.74
CA ALA A 13 -1.31 8.87 5.50
C ALA A 13 -2.31 8.16 4.59
N MET A 14 -2.74 6.96 4.96
CA MET A 14 -3.73 6.20 4.21
C MET A 14 -4.68 5.46 5.15
N THR A 15 -5.93 5.30 4.73
CA THR A 15 -6.91 4.45 5.41
C THR A 15 -7.78 3.75 4.38
N GLY A 16 -8.22 2.54 4.70
CA GLY A 16 -9.02 1.71 3.81
C GLY A 16 -8.85 0.24 4.18
N GLU A 17 -9.87 -0.56 3.91
CA GLU A 17 -9.74 -2.01 3.90
C GLU A 17 -9.35 -2.47 2.49
N ILE A 18 -8.68 -3.62 2.36
CA ILE A 18 -8.24 -4.14 1.05
C ILE A 18 -8.77 -5.56 0.83
N THR A 19 -9.27 -5.80 -0.38
CA THR A 19 -9.62 -7.15 -0.85
C THR A 19 -8.41 -7.85 -1.47
N LEU A 20 -8.47 -9.18 -1.57
CA LEU A 20 -7.45 -9.95 -2.30
C LEU A 20 -7.33 -9.58 -3.79
N ARG A 21 -8.37 -8.95 -4.36
CA ARG A 21 -8.38 -8.45 -5.74
C ARG A 21 -7.82 -7.03 -5.87
N GLY A 22 -7.34 -6.43 -4.77
CA GLY A 22 -6.76 -5.10 -4.77
C GLY A 22 -7.76 -3.95 -4.70
N GLN A 23 -9.06 -4.22 -4.56
CA GLN A 23 -10.05 -3.15 -4.33
C GLN A 23 -9.89 -2.57 -2.92
N VAL A 24 -9.94 -1.24 -2.83
CA VAL A 24 -9.96 -0.47 -1.58
C VAL A 24 -11.41 -0.23 -1.15
N LEU A 25 -11.74 -0.65 0.06
CA LEU A 25 -13.09 -0.64 0.62
C LEU A 25 -13.28 0.48 1.66
N PRO A 26 -14.53 0.98 1.82
CA PRO A 26 -14.83 2.07 2.74
C PRO A 26 -14.57 1.68 4.20
N ILE A 27 -14.29 2.70 5.00
CA ILE A 27 -14.07 2.57 6.44
C ILE A 27 -15.02 3.46 7.24
N GLY A 28 -15.20 3.13 8.51
CA GLY A 28 -15.83 4.01 9.51
C GLY A 28 -14.83 4.98 10.13
N GLY A 29 -15.36 6.02 10.78
CA GLY A 29 -14.60 6.99 11.56
C GLY A 29 -13.64 7.86 10.72
N LEU A 30 -14.07 8.27 9.52
CA LEU A 30 -13.23 9.06 8.61
C LEU A 30 -12.82 10.40 9.24
N LYS A 31 -13.75 11.06 9.92
CA LYS A 31 -13.53 12.37 10.56
C LYS A 31 -12.40 12.32 11.59
N GLU A 32 -12.44 11.35 12.50
CA GLU A 32 -11.44 11.17 13.56
C GLU A 32 -10.06 10.88 12.97
N LYS A 33 -10.02 10.07 11.90
CA LYS A 33 -8.80 9.73 11.19
C LYS A 33 -8.18 10.92 10.47
N LEU A 34 -8.97 11.75 9.77
CA LEU A 34 -8.45 12.96 9.13
C LEU A 34 -7.98 13.99 10.15
N LEU A 35 -8.69 14.16 11.26
CA LEU A 35 -8.25 15.03 12.36
C LEU A 35 -6.93 14.54 12.99
N ALA A 36 -6.73 13.22 13.11
CA ALA A 36 -5.47 12.67 13.58
C ALA A 36 -4.33 12.92 12.59
N ALA A 37 -4.57 12.75 11.29
CA ALA A 37 -3.59 13.03 10.24
C ALA A 37 -3.18 14.51 10.25
N HIS A 38 -4.16 15.42 10.30
CA HIS A 38 -3.96 16.86 10.41
C HIS A 38 -3.10 17.24 11.64
N ARG A 39 -3.48 16.75 12.83
CA ARG A 39 -2.69 16.98 14.06
C ARG A 39 -1.28 16.38 14.00
N GLY A 40 -1.11 15.29 13.24
CA GLY A 40 0.18 14.68 12.98
C GLY A 40 1.05 15.42 11.97
N GLY A 41 0.57 16.55 11.42
CA GLY A 41 1.29 17.33 10.40
C GLY A 41 1.34 16.63 9.04
N ILE A 42 0.49 15.64 8.80
CA ILE A 42 0.39 14.97 7.50
C ILE A 42 -0.37 15.87 6.54
N ARG A 43 0.15 16.00 5.31
CA ARG A 43 -0.44 16.85 4.29
C ARG A 43 -1.29 16.09 3.29
N THR A 44 -0.92 14.86 2.97
CA THR A 44 -1.63 14.04 1.98
C THR A 44 -2.33 12.87 2.66
N VAL A 45 -3.62 12.69 2.42
CA VAL A 45 -4.38 11.56 2.97
C VAL A 45 -5.08 10.79 1.86
N ILE A 46 -4.78 9.50 1.76
CA ILE A 46 -5.45 8.58 0.84
C ILE A 46 -6.68 7.99 1.55
N ILE A 47 -7.83 8.06 0.89
CA ILE A 47 -9.10 7.54 1.41
C ILE A 47 -9.77 6.63 0.37
N PRO A 48 -10.65 5.70 0.78
CA PRO A 48 -11.45 4.93 -0.18
C PRO A 48 -12.38 5.86 -0.95
N GLN A 49 -12.57 5.61 -2.24
CA GLN A 49 -13.42 6.44 -3.10
C GLN A 49 -14.86 6.53 -2.58
N GLU A 50 -15.38 5.45 -2.01
CA GLU A 50 -16.73 5.43 -1.43
C GLU A 50 -16.90 6.32 -0.18
N ASN A 51 -15.80 6.69 0.49
CA ASN A 51 -15.81 7.61 1.63
C ASN A 51 -15.81 9.09 1.22
N GLU A 52 -15.73 9.42 -0.08
CA GLU A 52 -15.78 10.81 -0.56
C GLU A 52 -17.07 11.52 -0.12
N ARG A 53 -18.19 10.78 -0.07
CA ARG A 53 -19.49 11.28 0.41
C ARG A 53 -19.49 11.68 1.89
N ASP A 54 -18.56 11.16 2.68
CA ASP A 54 -18.45 11.42 4.12
C ASP A 54 -17.63 12.70 4.39
N LEU A 55 -16.92 13.23 3.38
CA LEU A 55 -16.17 14.49 3.49
C LEU A 55 -17.06 15.70 3.79
N LYS A 56 -18.36 15.61 3.52
CA LYS A 56 -19.35 16.63 3.91
C LYS A 56 -19.44 16.84 5.42
N GLU A 57 -19.05 15.84 6.22
CA GLU A 57 -19.10 15.88 7.69
C GLU A 57 -17.83 16.49 8.29
N ILE A 58 -16.85 16.79 7.44
CA ILE A 58 -15.53 17.29 7.83
C ILE A 58 -15.51 18.81 7.66
N PRO A 59 -15.10 19.54 8.72
CA PRO A 59 -14.97 20.99 8.67
C PRO A 59 -14.07 21.47 7.52
N ASP A 60 -14.44 22.57 6.87
CA ASP A 60 -13.72 23.11 5.71
C ASP A 60 -12.27 23.46 6.03
N ASN A 61 -12.01 24.03 7.21
CA ASN A 61 -10.65 24.35 7.66
C ASN A 61 -9.71 23.13 7.70
N ILE A 62 -10.23 21.92 7.90
CA ILE A 62 -9.43 20.69 7.87
C ILE A 62 -9.24 20.20 6.43
N LYS A 63 -10.28 20.29 5.60
CA LYS A 63 -10.21 19.88 4.19
C LYS A 63 -9.26 20.77 3.40
N ASP A 64 -9.23 22.07 3.70
CA ASP A 64 -8.37 23.04 3.01
C ASP A 64 -6.89 22.84 3.33
N GLU A 65 -6.57 22.28 4.50
CA GLU A 65 -5.20 22.00 4.94
C GLU A 65 -4.70 20.59 4.51
N LEU A 66 -5.60 19.73 4.02
CA LEU A 66 -5.28 18.36 3.62
C LEU A 66 -5.50 18.13 2.12
N VAL A 67 -4.51 17.57 1.45
CA VAL A 67 -4.66 17.00 0.12
C VAL A 67 -5.28 15.61 0.23
N ILE A 68 -6.60 15.54 0.07
CA ILE A 68 -7.34 14.28 0.14
C ILE A 68 -7.34 13.60 -1.24
N LYS A 69 -6.96 12.33 -1.29
CA LYS A 69 -6.89 11.50 -2.51
C LYS A 69 -7.83 10.31 -2.41
N PRO A 70 -9.05 10.39 -2.97
CA PRO A 70 -9.94 9.24 -3.07
C PRO A 70 -9.39 8.21 -4.08
N VAL A 71 -9.36 6.94 -3.71
CA VAL A 71 -8.85 5.85 -4.55
C VAL A 71 -9.74 4.62 -4.52
N LYS A 72 -9.72 3.83 -5.61
CA LYS A 72 -10.50 2.59 -5.72
C LYS A 72 -9.64 1.34 -5.69
N TRP A 73 -8.40 1.44 -6.18
CA TRP A 73 -7.52 0.30 -6.36
C TRP A 73 -6.19 0.52 -5.64
N ILE A 74 -5.55 -0.58 -5.24
CA ILE A 74 -4.25 -0.55 -4.56
C ILE A 74 -3.14 0.06 -5.43
N ASP A 75 -3.24 -0.04 -6.75
CA ASP A 75 -2.26 0.56 -7.67
C ASP A 75 -2.19 2.08 -7.50
N ASP A 76 -3.33 2.74 -7.32
CA ASP A 76 -3.41 4.17 -7.04
C ASP A 76 -2.74 4.50 -5.69
N VAL A 77 -2.94 3.65 -4.68
CA VAL A 77 -2.32 3.80 -3.36
C VAL A 77 -0.80 3.73 -3.49
N LEU A 78 -0.28 2.72 -4.20
CA LEU A 78 1.16 2.52 -4.38
C LEU A 78 1.79 3.68 -5.17
N ALA A 79 1.12 4.17 -6.20
CA ALA A 79 1.57 5.32 -6.99
C ALA A 79 1.67 6.61 -6.16
N ILE A 80 0.78 6.79 -5.18
CA ILE A 80 0.80 7.98 -4.31
C ILE A 80 1.78 7.81 -3.15
N ALA A 81 1.86 6.61 -2.56
CA ALA A 81 2.56 6.37 -1.30
C ALA A 81 4.05 6.07 -1.46
N LEU A 82 4.48 5.48 -2.58
CA LEU A 82 5.89 5.18 -2.83
C LEU A 82 6.60 6.39 -3.46
N GLN A 83 7.91 6.53 -3.22
CA GLN A 83 8.70 7.57 -3.88
C GLN A 83 8.81 7.37 -5.40
N TYR A 84 8.80 6.12 -5.85
CA TYR A 84 8.76 5.72 -7.25
C TYR A 84 8.09 4.35 -7.36
N LEU A 85 7.61 3.97 -8.54
CA LEU A 85 6.99 2.66 -8.76
C LEU A 85 8.06 1.58 -8.96
N PRO A 86 7.80 0.33 -8.53
CA PRO A 86 8.69 -0.78 -8.83
C PRO A 86 8.73 -1.05 -10.33
N GLU A 87 9.92 -1.35 -10.84
CA GLU A 87 10.10 -1.82 -12.21
C GLU A 87 9.78 -3.32 -12.27
N PRO A 88 8.99 -3.77 -13.25
CA PRO A 88 8.75 -5.18 -13.45
C PRO A 88 10.04 -5.87 -13.91
N LEU A 89 10.25 -7.10 -13.43
CA LEU A 89 11.36 -7.93 -13.89
C LEU A 89 11.23 -8.22 -15.38
N THR A 90 12.37 -8.29 -16.07
CA THR A 90 12.42 -8.80 -17.44
C THR A 90 12.18 -10.30 -17.47
N ASP A 91 11.77 -10.84 -18.63
CA ASP A 91 11.55 -12.28 -18.80
C ASP A 91 12.79 -13.12 -18.43
N ALA A 92 13.99 -12.60 -18.71
CA ALA A 92 15.25 -13.26 -18.38
C ALA A 92 15.50 -13.29 -16.85
N GLU A 93 15.29 -12.17 -16.16
CA GLU A 93 15.44 -12.08 -14.70
C GLU A 93 14.37 -12.90 -13.97
N TYR A 94 13.14 -12.95 -14.50
CA TYR A 94 12.09 -13.81 -13.97
C TYR A 94 12.45 -15.30 -14.11
N ALA A 95 12.96 -15.71 -15.28
CA ALA A 95 13.41 -17.08 -15.49
C ALA A 95 14.58 -17.46 -14.55
N GLU A 96 15.51 -16.54 -14.32
CA GLU A 96 16.65 -16.76 -13.43
C GLU A 96 16.23 -16.84 -11.95
N THR A 97 15.32 -15.97 -11.50
CA THR A 97 14.76 -16.02 -10.14
C THR A 97 13.91 -17.27 -9.92
N ALA A 98 13.09 -17.69 -10.88
CA ALA A 98 12.31 -18.93 -10.80
C ALA A 98 13.22 -20.17 -10.71
N ALA A 99 14.28 -20.24 -11.52
CA ALA A 99 15.26 -21.33 -11.46
C ALA A 99 16.04 -21.36 -10.13
N ALA A 100 16.39 -20.19 -9.59
CA ALA A 100 17.05 -20.07 -8.29
C ALA A 100 16.13 -20.49 -7.13
N GLU A 101 14.84 -20.15 -7.19
CA GLU A 101 13.83 -20.59 -6.21
C GLU A 101 13.66 -22.11 -6.24
N GLU A 102 13.52 -22.73 -7.43
CA GLU A 102 13.41 -24.19 -7.57
C GLU A 102 14.64 -24.93 -7.02
N ALA A 103 15.85 -24.41 -7.28
CA ALA A 103 17.10 -24.97 -6.76
C ALA A 103 17.18 -24.86 -5.22
N SER A 104 16.67 -23.77 -4.64
CA SER A 104 16.62 -23.56 -3.18
C SER A 104 15.63 -24.49 -2.49
N VAL A 105 14.46 -24.73 -3.11
CA VAL A 105 13.42 -25.65 -2.63
C VAL A 105 13.90 -27.11 -2.72
N GLY A 106 14.61 -27.47 -3.79
CA GLY A 106 15.23 -28.78 -3.96
C GLY A 106 16.27 -29.11 -2.88
N LYS A 107 17.16 -28.17 -2.56
CA LYS A 107 18.14 -28.33 -1.46
C LYS A 107 17.46 -28.50 -0.09
N LYS A 108 16.44 -27.69 0.20
CA LYS A 108 15.69 -27.72 1.47
C LYS A 108 14.90 -29.03 1.67
N LYS A 109 14.51 -29.69 0.57
CA LYS A 109 13.84 -31.00 0.59
C LYS A 109 14.81 -32.16 0.83
N ILE A 110 16.03 -32.09 0.28
CA ILE A 110 17.07 -33.11 0.49
C ILE A 110 17.57 -33.09 1.95
N GLU A 111 17.69 -31.89 2.54
CA GLU A 111 18.18 -31.71 3.92
C GLU A 111 17.21 -32.29 5.00
N ARG A 112 15.92 -32.38 4.68
CA ARG A 112 14.88 -32.87 5.61
C ARG A 112 14.64 -34.39 5.58
N VAL A 113 15.29 -35.13 4.68
CA VAL A 113 15.07 -36.59 4.50
C VAL A 113 16.19 -37.44 5.12
N SER A 114 17.24 -36.82 5.68
CA SER A 114 18.34 -37.54 6.32
C SER A 114 18.18 -37.65 7.84
N THR A 115 17.35 -38.58 8.31
CA THR A 115 17.47 -39.16 9.66
C THR A 115 17.27 -40.66 9.59
N HIS A 116 18.31 -41.41 9.98
CA HIS A 116 18.24 -42.82 10.36
C HIS A 116 17.47 -42.99 11.67
#